data_AF-A0A9Q8P3U7-F1
#
_entry.id   AF-A0A9Q8P3U7-F1
#
_cell.length_a   1.000
_cell.length_b   1.000
_cell.length_c   1.000
_cell.angle_alpha   90.00
_cell.angle_beta   90.00
_cell.angle_gamma   90.00
#
_symmetry.space_group_name_H-M   'P 1'
#
loop_
_entity.id
_entity.type
_entity.pdbx_description
1 polymer ?
#
loop_
_entity_poly.entity_id
_entity_poly.type
_entity_poly.pdbx_seq_one_letter_code
_entity_poly.pdbx_strand_id
1 'polypeptide(L)'
;MSHALTQKVESCKTDIQLTVEEEREPEEKLNWKKANWSLVQEQLEGELEWVNIDNLYTTEGIDQAATQLVTAIERAAQAHIPKKRRARRRWEQQRTQANWETYNNACQAKKAQIRRDKQQEWRSTVGMITEHPEQIWRLAKWARKPEDEKNSLPQFPLIQDQRGQVQTTLKGKAEAFASHFFGTQVEADLSNIPGAHIPQPREASWHVDAKEIEGVIKKLKGNKAPGPDKIPNCYLKACRDLITPVLAPIFT
;
A
#
# COMPACT_ATOMS: atom_id res chain seq x y z
N MET A 1 46.19 -29.62 -48.55
CA MET A 1 46.21 -29.23 -47.12
C MET A 1 45.32 -28.01 -46.97
N SER A 2 44.01 -28.22 -46.86
CA SER A 2 43.01 -27.16 -46.72
C SER A 2 42.23 -27.43 -45.44
N HIS A 3 42.55 -26.72 -44.38
CA HIS A 3 41.78 -26.76 -43.14
C HIS A 3 40.79 -25.60 -43.14
N ALA A 4 39.50 -25.93 -43.21
CA ALA A 4 38.40 -25.01 -42.99
C ALA A 4 38.13 -24.90 -41.47
N LEU A 5 38.17 -23.68 -40.96
CA LEU A 5 37.78 -23.30 -39.60
C LEU A 5 36.27 -23.06 -39.56
N THR A 6 35.53 -24.01 -38.99
CA THR A 6 34.10 -23.85 -38.69
C THR A 6 33.97 -23.23 -37.29
N GLN A 7 33.72 -21.92 -37.20
CA GLN A 7 33.35 -21.27 -35.94
C GLN A 7 31.93 -21.68 -35.54
N LYS A 8 31.83 -22.32 -34.37
CA LYS A 8 30.58 -22.65 -33.68
C LYS A 8 30.02 -21.36 -33.06
N VAL A 9 28.86 -20.92 -33.53
CA VAL A 9 28.10 -19.84 -32.86
C VAL A 9 27.37 -20.46 -31.67
N GLU A 10 27.92 -20.27 -30.47
CA GLU A 10 27.24 -20.62 -29.22
C GLU A 10 26.15 -19.58 -28.93
N SER A 11 24.90 -20.00 -29.11
CA SER A 11 23.70 -19.26 -28.72
C SER A 11 23.59 -19.30 -27.19
N CYS A 12 23.92 -18.19 -26.55
CA CYS A 12 23.73 -17.99 -25.12
C CYS A 12 22.24 -17.69 -24.87
N LYS A 13 21.45 -18.72 -24.58
CA LYS A 13 20.11 -18.56 -24.01
C LYS A 13 20.25 -18.13 -22.56
N THR A 14 20.04 -16.85 -22.29
CA THR A 14 19.84 -16.37 -20.92
C THR A 14 18.45 -16.79 -20.48
N ASP A 15 18.35 -17.97 -19.87
CA ASP A 15 17.15 -18.37 -19.13
C ASP A 15 17.02 -17.45 -17.91
N ILE A 16 16.15 -16.45 -18.04
CA ILE A 16 15.69 -15.64 -16.90
C ILE A 16 14.90 -16.59 -16.01
N GLN A 17 15.56 -17.13 -14.99
CA GLN A 17 14.90 -17.85 -13.92
C GLN A 17 14.07 -16.83 -13.13
N LEU A 18 12.79 -16.71 -13.53
CA LEU A 18 11.74 -16.16 -12.68
C LEU A 18 11.67 -17.07 -11.45
N THR A 19 12.35 -16.65 -10.39
CA THR A 19 12.11 -17.14 -9.04
C THR A 19 10.66 -16.77 -8.74
N VAL A 20 9.79 -17.77 -8.89
CA VAL A 20 8.41 -17.70 -8.41
C VAL A 20 8.55 -17.42 -6.92
N GLU A 21 8.23 -16.19 -6.53
CA GLU A 21 8.19 -15.79 -5.13
C GLU A 21 7.41 -16.85 -4.36
N GLU A 22 8.09 -17.46 -3.40
CA GLU A 22 7.55 -18.37 -2.40
C GLU A 22 6.17 -17.86 -1.96
N GLU A 23 5.15 -18.73 -1.96
CA GLU A 23 3.77 -18.36 -1.61
C GLU A 23 3.75 -17.67 -0.24
N ARG A 24 3.82 -16.33 -0.27
CA ARG A 24 3.81 -15.50 0.93
C ARG A 24 2.44 -15.69 1.58
N GLU A 25 2.42 -16.46 2.66
CA GLU A 25 1.25 -16.69 3.51
C GLU A 25 0.46 -15.37 3.63
N PRO A 26 -0.87 -15.38 3.37
CA PRO A 26 -1.62 -14.14 3.24
C PRO A 26 -1.53 -13.30 4.51
N GLU A 27 -0.69 -12.26 4.45
CA GLU A 27 -0.37 -11.40 5.59
C GLU A 27 -1.65 -10.87 6.25
N GLU A 28 -1.70 -11.06 7.56
CA GLU A 28 -2.88 -10.84 8.37
C GLU A 28 -3.17 -9.34 8.58
N LYS A 29 -4.19 -8.80 7.91
CA LYS A 29 -4.52 -7.37 8.01
C LYS A 29 -5.61 -7.10 9.05
N LEU A 30 -5.28 -6.29 10.06
CA LEU A 30 -6.25 -5.78 11.04
C LEU A 30 -7.19 -4.73 10.42
N ASN A 31 -8.41 -4.63 10.94
CA ASN A 31 -9.40 -3.63 10.54
C ASN A 31 -9.45 -2.48 11.56
N TRP A 32 -8.45 -1.61 11.46
CA TRP A 32 -8.26 -0.45 12.33
C TRP A 32 -9.47 0.51 12.41
N LYS A 33 -10.34 0.54 11.40
CA LYS A 33 -11.58 1.37 11.42
C LYS A 33 -12.66 0.82 12.35
N LYS A 34 -12.61 -0.46 12.70
CA LYS A 34 -13.57 -1.13 13.58
C LYS A 34 -12.93 -1.49 14.93
N ALA A 35 -11.81 -0.87 15.28
CA ALA A 35 -11.15 -1.07 16.56
C ALA A 35 -12.04 -0.57 17.71
N ASN A 36 -12.06 -1.33 18.81
CA ASN A 36 -12.59 -0.84 20.07
C ASN A 36 -11.46 -0.13 20.83
N TRP A 37 -11.33 1.18 20.62
CA TRP A 37 -10.21 1.96 21.15
C TRP A 37 -10.14 1.98 22.68
N SER A 38 -11.27 1.92 23.37
CA SER A 38 -11.30 1.90 24.84
C SER A 38 -10.60 0.66 25.41
N LEU A 39 -10.91 -0.52 24.87
CA LEU A 39 -10.24 -1.76 25.30
C LEU A 39 -8.78 -1.80 24.89
N VAL A 40 -8.45 -1.25 23.70
CA VAL A 40 -7.05 -1.13 23.26
C VAL A 40 -6.25 -0.27 24.23
N GLN A 41 -6.80 0.87 24.66
CA GLN A 41 -6.15 1.78 25.60
C GLN A 41 -5.98 1.13 26.97
N GLU A 42 -7.01 0.46 27.49
CA GLU A 42 -6.97 -0.25 28.78
C GLU A 42 -5.89 -1.34 28.80
N GLN A 43 -5.85 -2.20 27.78
CA GLN A 43 -4.81 -3.23 27.70
C GLN A 43 -3.42 -2.60 27.51
N LEU A 44 -3.30 -1.59 26.66
CA LEU A 44 -2.02 -0.94 26.39
C LEU A 44 -1.46 -0.26 27.64
N GLU A 45 -2.29 0.45 28.41
CA GLU A 45 -1.89 1.09 29.67
C GLU A 45 -1.25 0.07 30.63
N GLY A 46 -1.88 -1.09 30.82
CA GLY A 46 -1.32 -2.15 31.67
C GLY A 46 -0.06 -2.81 31.11
N GLU A 47 0.12 -2.86 29.79
CA GLU A 47 1.36 -3.39 29.19
C GLU A 47 2.51 -2.37 29.21
N LEU A 48 2.21 -1.07 29.15
CA LEU A 48 3.22 0.00 29.16
C LEU A 48 3.89 0.17 30.54
N GLU A 49 3.23 -0.21 31.63
CA GLU A 49 3.83 -0.23 32.98
C GLU A 49 5.09 -1.10 33.08
N TRP A 50 5.24 -2.08 32.19
CA TRP A 50 6.36 -3.04 32.17
C TRP A 50 7.45 -2.68 31.16
N VAL A 51 7.30 -1.60 30.41
CA VAL A 51 8.33 -1.15 29.48
C VAL A 51 9.48 -0.57 30.29
N ASN A 52 10.68 -1.13 30.12
CA ASN A 52 11.85 -0.71 30.87
C ASN A 52 12.45 0.55 30.24
N ILE A 53 12.32 1.68 30.93
CA ILE A 53 12.84 3.00 30.53
C ILE A 53 14.10 3.35 31.36
N ASP A 54 14.54 2.47 32.27
CA ASP A 54 15.58 2.80 33.24
C ASP A 54 17.01 2.77 32.68
N ASN A 55 17.21 2.12 31.52
CA ASN A 55 18.54 1.90 30.92
C ASN A 55 18.63 2.45 29.48
N LEU A 56 18.30 3.73 29.26
CA LEU A 56 18.32 4.35 27.93
C LEU A 56 19.69 4.94 27.52
N TYR A 57 20.73 4.75 28.33
CA TYR A 57 22.09 5.25 28.05
C TYR A 57 22.90 4.33 27.13
N THR A 58 22.39 3.15 26.80
CA THR A 58 23.01 2.23 25.84
C THR A 58 22.11 2.04 24.61
N THR A 59 22.74 1.83 23.44
CA THR A 59 22.00 1.51 22.20
C THR A 59 21.12 0.27 22.38
N GLU A 60 21.63 -0.75 23.07
CA GLU A 60 20.87 -1.97 23.38
C GLU A 60 19.62 -1.69 24.23
N GLY A 61 19.73 -0.79 25.21
CA GLY A 61 18.60 -0.41 26.05
C GLY A 61 17.53 0.38 25.31
N ILE A 62 17.94 1.28 24.41
CA ILE A 62 17.04 2.00 23.49
C ILE A 62 16.30 1.01 22.59
N ASP A 63 17.02 0.09 21.95
CA ASP A 63 16.45 -0.92 21.06
C ASP A 63 15.51 -1.87 21.80
N GLN A 64 15.85 -2.25 23.04
CA GLN A 64 15.01 -3.07 23.89
C GLN A 64 13.70 -2.34 24.26
N ALA A 65 13.78 -1.07 24.68
CA ALA A 65 12.61 -0.27 25.02
C ALA A 65 11.68 -0.09 23.81
N ALA A 66 12.26 0.20 22.63
CA ALA A 66 11.51 0.30 21.38
C ALA A 66 10.83 -1.03 21.00
N THR A 67 11.54 -2.15 21.14
CA THR A 67 11.01 -3.49 20.86
C THR A 67 9.86 -3.85 21.81
N GLN A 68 10.00 -3.57 23.11
CA GLN A 68 8.95 -3.79 24.11
C GLN A 68 7.70 -2.96 23.80
N LEU A 69 7.87 -1.69 23.47
CA LEU A 69 6.77 -0.81 23.07
C LEU A 69 6.04 -1.33 21.83
N VAL A 70 6.76 -1.68 20.77
CA VAL A 70 6.15 -2.23 19.54
C VAL A 70 5.43 -3.54 19.84
N THR A 71 6.02 -4.43 20.61
CA THR A 71 5.41 -5.72 20.99
C THR A 71 4.12 -5.50 21.79
N ALA A 72 4.10 -4.54 22.72
CA ALA A 72 2.90 -4.21 23.49
C ALA A 72 1.78 -3.67 22.61
N ILE A 73 2.12 -2.77 21.68
CA ILE A 73 1.18 -2.24 20.68
C ILE A 73 0.60 -3.37 19.82
N GLU A 74 1.45 -4.28 19.33
CA GLU A 74 1.02 -5.41 18.51
C GLU A 74 0.09 -6.35 19.25
N ARG A 75 0.37 -6.67 20.53
CA ARG A 75 -0.48 -7.52 21.37
C ARG A 75 -1.86 -6.89 21.60
N ALA A 76 -1.91 -5.62 22.01
CA ALA A 76 -3.16 -4.90 22.20
C ALA A 76 -3.96 -4.79 20.89
N ALA A 77 -3.27 -4.55 19.77
CA ALA A 77 -3.90 -4.49 18.46
C ALA A 77 -4.48 -5.86 18.03
N GLN A 78 -3.75 -6.96 18.21
CA GLN A 78 -4.21 -8.29 17.85
C GLN A 78 -5.39 -8.77 18.70
N ALA A 79 -5.44 -8.39 19.98
CA ALA A 79 -6.51 -8.76 20.90
C ALA A 79 -7.83 -8.03 20.58
N HIS A 80 -7.76 -6.72 20.34
CA HIS A 80 -8.95 -5.87 20.33
C HIS A 80 -9.35 -5.32 18.96
N ILE A 81 -8.52 -5.49 17.93
CA ILE A 81 -8.82 -4.99 16.59
C ILE A 81 -9.29 -6.15 15.70
N PRO A 82 -10.50 -6.07 15.12
CA PRO A 82 -11.02 -7.18 14.35
C PRO A 82 -10.23 -7.39 13.07
N LYS A 83 -9.92 -8.64 12.78
CA LYS A 83 -9.20 -9.03 11.57
C LYS A 83 -10.05 -8.76 10.31
N LYS A 84 -9.43 -8.29 9.24
CA LYS A 84 -10.07 -8.12 7.94
C LYS A 84 -10.22 -9.49 7.28
N ARG A 85 -11.37 -9.76 6.64
CA ARG A 85 -11.67 -11.03 5.90
C ARG A 85 -11.71 -12.31 6.76
N ARG A 86 -12.29 -12.26 7.97
CA ARG A 86 -12.42 -13.41 8.90
C ARG A 86 -12.91 -14.73 8.27
N ALA A 87 -13.92 -14.70 7.40
CA ALA A 87 -14.47 -15.91 6.78
C ALA A 87 -13.49 -16.60 5.82
N ARG A 88 -12.72 -15.81 5.05
CA ARG A 88 -11.67 -16.33 4.16
C ARG A 88 -10.61 -17.10 4.96
N ARG A 89 -10.17 -16.51 6.07
CA ARG A 89 -9.17 -17.12 6.95
C ARG A 89 -9.63 -18.46 7.52
N ARG A 90 -10.84 -18.52 8.08
CA ARG A 90 -11.36 -19.78 8.66
C ARG A 90 -11.36 -20.90 7.63
N TRP A 91 -11.70 -20.57 6.38
CA TRP A 91 -11.58 -21.51 5.27
C TRP A 91 -10.14 -21.87 4.94
N GLU A 92 -9.23 -20.91 4.81
CA GLU A 92 -7.81 -21.18 4.49
C GLU A 92 -7.11 -22.04 5.56
N GLN A 93 -7.42 -21.81 6.84
CA GLN A 93 -6.78 -22.53 7.96
C GLN A 93 -7.28 -23.96 8.15
N GLN A 94 -8.59 -24.18 8.09
CA GLN A 94 -9.18 -25.48 8.42
C GLN A 94 -9.60 -26.29 7.18
N ARG A 95 -9.75 -25.63 6.02
CA ARG A 95 -10.22 -26.19 4.75
C ARG A 95 -11.44 -27.12 4.87
N THR A 96 -12.31 -26.85 5.84
CA THR A 96 -13.56 -27.59 6.04
C THR A 96 -14.69 -27.06 5.16
N GLN A 97 -15.65 -27.93 4.85
CA GLN A 97 -16.84 -27.60 4.05
C GLN A 97 -17.66 -26.46 4.69
N ALA A 98 -17.90 -26.52 6.01
CA ALA A 98 -18.63 -25.48 6.72
C ALA A 98 -17.97 -24.10 6.62
N ASN A 99 -16.63 -24.03 6.67
CA ASN A 99 -15.92 -22.77 6.51
C ASN A 99 -15.92 -22.28 5.06
N TRP A 100 -15.89 -23.19 4.07
CA TRP A 100 -16.08 -22.81 2.67
C TRP A 100 -17.46 -22.19 2.42
N GLU A 101 -18.52 -22.78 2.97
CA GLU A 101 -19.89 -22.28 2.84
C GLU A 101 -20.04 -20.89 3.46
N THR A 102 -19.52 -20.69 4.67
CA THR A 102 -19.54 -19.36 5.31
C THR A 102 -18.75 -18.31 4.52
N TYR A 103 -17.58 -18.67 3.97
CA TYR A 103 -16.81 -17.78 3.10
C TYR A 103 -17.54 -17.47 1.78
N ASN A 104 -18.11 -18.48 1.13
CA ASN A 104 -18.84 -18.31 -0.12
C ASN A 104 -20.09 -17.46 0.10
N ASN A 105 -20.86 -17.70 1.16
CA ASN A 105 -22.01 -16.88 1.55
C ASN A 105 -21.62 -15.41 1.77
N ALA A 106 -20.50 -15.16 2.46
CA ALA A 106 -19.99 -13.80 2.64
C ALA A 106 -19.59 -13.15 1.30
N CYS A 107 -18.99 -13.92 0.37
CA CYS A 107 -18.67 -13.44 -0.98
C CYS A 107 -19.93 -13.13 -1.80
N GLN A 108 -20.94 -13.99 -1.75
CA GLN A 108 -22.20 -13.78 -2.45
C GLN A 108 -22.97 -12.59 -1.89
N ALA A 109 -23.03 -12.44 -0.57
CA ALA A 109 -23.62 -11.27 0.08
C ALA A 109 -22.95 -9.96 -0.38
N LYS A 110 -21.61 -9.94 -0.45
CA LYS A 110 -20.85 -8.79 -0.98
C LYS A 110 -21.20 -8.51 -2.45
N LYS A 111 -21.20 -9.54 -3.31
CA LYS A 111 -21.55 -9.39 -4.73
C LYS A 111 -22.98 -8.88 -4.90
N ALA A 112 -23.91 -9.39 -4.10
CA ALA A 112 -25.30 -8.94 -4.08
C ALA A 112 -25.40 -7.47 -3.68
N GLN A 113 -24.65 -7.03 -2.66
CA GLN A 113 -24.63 -5.63 -2.25
C GLN A 113 -24.11 -4.73 -3.38
N ILE A 114 -22.97 -5.06 -3.98
CA ILE A 114 -22.42 -4.30 -5.12
C ILE A 114 -23.44 -4.18 -6.25
N ARG A 115 -24.18 -5.26 -6.55
CA ARG A 115 -25.22 -5.24 -7.57
C ARG A 115 -26.36 -4.29 -7.22
N ARG A 116 -26.83 -4.31 -5.96
CA ARG A 116 -27.87 -3.38 -5.46
C ARG A 116 -27.39 -1.94 -5.56
N ASP A 117 -26.19 -1.64 -5.08
CA ASP A 117 -25.62 -0.29 -5.08
C ASP A 117 -25.48 0.23 -6.52
N LYS A 118 -24.97 -0.59 -7.45
CA LYS A 118 -24.90 -0.24 -8.88
C LYS A 118 -26.27 0.03 -9.48
N GLN A 119 -27.27 -0.79 -9.14
CA GLN A 119 -28.63 -0.62 -9.65
C GLN A 119 -29.29 0.66 -9.11
N GLN A 120 -29.08 0.97 -7.83
CA GLN A 120 -29.58 2.18 -7.20
C GLN A 120 -28.92 3.43 -7.81
N GLU A 121 -27.60 3.41 -7.94
CA GLU A 121 -26.83 4.49 -8.58
C GLU A 121 -27.28 4.72 -10.02
N TRP A 122 -27.46 3.64 -10.80
CA TRP A 122 -27.97 3.71 -12.16
C TRP A 122 -29.37 4.36 -12.21
N ARG A 123 -30.30 3.93 -11.36
CA ARG A 123 -31.65 4.49 -11.32
C ARG A 123 -31.65 5.97 -10.93
N SER A 124 -30.85 6.35 -9.93
CA SER A 124 -30.66 7.74 -9.52
C SER A 124 -30.12 8.58 -10.67
N THR A 125 -29.07 8.09 -11.33
CA THR A 125 -28.43 8.74 -12.48
C THR A 125 -29.40 8.91 -13.65
N VAL A 126 -30.17 7.88 -13.99
CA VAL A 126 -31.19 7.96 -15.05
C VAL A 126 -32.27 8.97 -14.68
N GLY A 127 -32.74 8.98 -13.42
CA GLY A 127 -33.70 9.96 -12.93
C GLY A 127 -33.21 11.40 -13.12
N MET A 128 -32.00 11.71 -12.65
CA MET A 128 -31.37 13.02 -12.84
C MET A 128 -31.21 13.37 -14.33
N ILE A 129 -30.79 12.42 -15.18
CA ILE A 129 -30.66 12.65 -16.62
C ILE A 129 -32.01 12.92 -17.28
N THR A 130 -33.09 12.27 -16.85
CA THR A 130 -34.42 12.47 -17.42
C THR A 130 -35.03 13.84 -17.14
N GLU A 131 -34.55 14.54 -16.11
CA GLU A 131 -34.92 15.94 -15.81
C GLU A 131 -34.29 16.94 -16.81
N HIS A 132 -33.29 16.49 -17.59
CA HIS A 132 -32.50 17.31 -18.50
C HIS A 132 -32.53 16.76 -19.95
N PRO A 133 -33.38 17.33 -20.85
CA PRO A 133 -33.61 16.81 -22.19
C PRO A 133 -32.34 16.58 -23.04
N GLU A 134 -31.34 17.44 -22.90
CA GLU A 134 -30.05 17.35 -23.61
C GLU A 134 -29.18 16.17 -23.15
N GLN A 135 -29.35 15.72 -21.91
CA GLN A 135 -28.58 14.61 -21.33
C GLN A 135 -29.20 13.26 -21.71
N ILE A 136 -30.52 13.18 -21.86
CA ILE A 136 -31.24 11.98 -22.32
C ILE A 136 -30.67 11.49 -23.66
N TRP A 137 -30.42 12.41 -24.59
CA TRP A 137 -29.87 12.07 -25.90
C TRP A 137 -28.44 11.52 -25.82
N ARG A 138 -27.62 11.98 -24.86
CA ARG A 138 -26.27 11.43 -24.62
C ARG A 138 -26.36 10.01 -24.08
N LEU A 139 -27.26 9.77 -23.13
CA LEU A 139 -27.52 8.45 -22.56
C LEU A 139 -28.03 7.47 -23.63
N ALA A 140 -28.99 7.88 -24.46
CA ALA A 140 -29.51 7.07 -25.56
C ALA A 140 -28.42 6.74 -26.59
N LYS A 141 -27.55 7.71 -26.92
CA LYS A 141 -26.42 7.50 -27.83
C LYS A 141 -25.41 6.51 -27.24
N TRP A 142 -25.09 6.62 -25.94
CA TRP A 142 -24.25 5.64 -25.24
C TRP A 142 -24.89 4.24 -25.21
N ALA A 143 -26.18 4.13 -24.93
CA ALA A 143 -26.90 2.86 -24.84
C ALA A 143 -26.95 2.11 -26.19
N ARG A 144 -26.86 2.83 -27.31
CA ARG A 144 -26.79 2.26 -28.67
C ARG A 144 -25.41 1.76 -29.08
N LYS A 145 -24.34 2.13 -28.35
CA LYS A 145 -23.00 1.61 -28.65
C LYS A 145 -22.95 0.09 -28.42
N PRO A 146 -22.16 -0.66 -29.20
CA PRO A 146 -21.95 -2.08 -28.95
C PRO A 146 -21.20 -2.29 -27.61
N GLU A 147 -21.33 -3.48 -27.01
CA GLU A 147 -20.90 -3.80 -25.62
C GLU A 147 -19.39 -3.55 -25.39
N ASP A 148 -18.60 -3.83 -26.42
CA ASP A 148 -17.16 -3.60 -26.53
C ASP A 148 -16.79 -2.11 -26.49
N GLU A 149 -17.60 -1.23 -27.10
CA GLU A 149 -17.40 0.22 -27.03
C GLU A 149 -17.92 0.84 -25.72
N LYS A 150 -19.04 0.32 -25.18
CA LYS A 150 -19.65 0.80 -23.93
C LYS A 150 -18.73 0.66 -22.73
N ASN A 151 -18.02 -0.46 -22.68
CA ASN A 151 -17.09 -0.82 -21.60
C ASN A 151 -15.63 -0.54 -21.99
N SER A 152 -15.38 0.15 -23.10
CA SER A 152 -14.03 0.61 -23.41
C SER A 152 -13.61 1.56 -22.28
N LEU A 153 -12.57 1.17 -21.55
CA LEU A 153 -11.88 2.04 -20.60
C LEU A 153 -11.59 3.37 -21.30
N PRO A 154 -11.59 4.52 -20.59
CA PRO A 154 -11.28 5.81 -21.21
C PRO A 154 -10.03 5.63 -22.07
N GLN A 155 -10.22 5.75 -23.40
CA GLN A 155 -9.16 5.46 -24.33
C GLN A 155 -8.09 6.52 -24.07
N PHE A 156 -6.97 6.06 -23.52
CA PHE A 156 -5.76 6.85 -23.41
C PHE A 156 -5.57 7.62 -24.73
N PRO A 157 -5.29 8.94 -24.72
CA PRO A 157 -5.24 9.72 -25.95
C PRO A 157 -4.28 9.10 -26.97
N LEU A 158 -4.51 9.40 -28.24
CA LEU A 158 -3.54 9.05 -29.28
C LEU A 158 -2.22 9.75 -28.96
N ILE A 159 -1.12 8.99 -28.97
CA ILE A 159 0.22 9.53 -28.72
C ILE A 159 1.10 9.31 -29.93
N GLN A 160 2.01 10.23 -30.16
CA GLN A 160 3.06 10.09 -31.16
C GLN A 160 4.31 9.52 -30.49
N ASP A 161 4.95 8.56 -31.13
CA ASP A 161 6.27 8.10 -30.70
C ASP A 161 7.37 9.08 -31.11
N GLN A 162 8.62 8.79 -30.73
CA GLN A 162 9.79 9.60 -31.07
C GLN A 162 10.07 9.70 -32.59
N ARG A 163 9.42 8.85 -33.40
CA ARG A 163 9.52 8.84 -34.87
C ARG A 163 8.33 9.56 -35.52
N GLY A 164 7.45 10.15 -34.72
CA GLY A 164 6.25 10.86 -35.18
C GLY A 164 5.08 9.96 -35.57
N GLN A 165 5.15 8.64 -35.31
CA GLN A 165 4.06 7.72 -35.65
C GLN A 165 2.99 7.71 -34.55
N VAL A 166 1.73 7.86 -34.97
CA VAL A 166 0.58 7.86 -34.06
C VAL A 166 0.24 6.43 -33.62
N GLN A 167 0.33 6.18 -32.32
CA GLN A 167 0.04 4.89 -31.71
C GLN A 167 -1.41 4.83 -31.22
N THR A 168 -2.21 3.95 -31.82
CA THR A 168 -3.63 3.76 -31.49
C THR A 168 -3.87 2.62 -30.50
N THR A 169 -2.99 1.61 -30.49
CA THR A 169 -3.09 0.42 -29.65
C THR A 169 -2.50 0.66 -28.25
N LEU A 170 -3.01 -0.05 -27.23
CA LEU A 170 -2.47 0.05 -25.87
C LEU A 170 -0.99 -0.33 -25.81
N LYS A 171 -0.60 -1.38 -26.56
CA LYS A 171 0.79 -1.85 -26.63
C LYS A 171 1.71 -0.80 -27.25
N GLY A 172 1.35 -0.25 -28.41
CA GLY A 172 2.14 0.81 -29.05
C GLY A 172 2.23 2.07 -28.20
N LYS A 173 1.16 2.40 -27.47
CA LYS A 173 1.18 3.50 -26.49
C LYS A 173 2.17 3.25 -25.35
N ALA A 174 2.15 2.05 -24.77
CA ALA A 174 3.07 1.69 -23.71
C ALA A 174 4.53 1.73 -24.17
N GLU A 175 4.83 1.25 -25.38
CA GLU A 175 6.17 1.28 -25.98
C GLU A 175 6.66 2.70 -26.27
N ALA A 176 5.80 3.58 -26.78
CA ALA A 176 6.12 4.98 -27.00
C ALA A 176 6.42 5.71 -25.67
N PHE A 177 5.67 5.44 -24.60
CA PHE A 177 6.00 5.98 -23.27
C PHE A 177 7.29 5.42 -22.70
N ALA A 178 7.48 4.11 -22.81
CA ALA A 178 8.69 3.47 -22.33
C ALA A 178 9.92 4.05 -23.03
N SER A 179 9.84 4.26 -24.35
CA SER A 179 10.92 4.89 -25.12
C SER A 179 11.13 6.36 -24.75
N HIS A 180 10.07 7.11 -24.46
CA HIS A 180 10.17 8.52 -24.08
C HIS A 180 10.78 8.73 -22.69
N PHE A 181 10.33 7.96 -21.69
CA PHE A 181 10.76 8.11 -20.30
C PHE A 181 12.02 7.30 -19.95
N PHE A 182 12.20 6.14 -20.60
CA PHE A 182 13.27 5.18 -20.32
C PHE A 182 14.05 4.82 -21.58
N GLY A 183 14.07 5.72 -22.57
CA GLY A 183 14.90 5.58 -23.77
C GLY A 183 16.39 5.54 -23.45
N THR A 184 17.24 5.74 -24.46
CA THR A 184 18.70 5.66 -24.30
C THR A 184 19.17 6.47 -23.10
N GLN A 185 19.56 5.76 -22.03
CA GLN A 185 20.07 6.39 -20.83
C GLN A 185 21.38 7.05 -21.20
N VAL A 186 21.37 8.38 -21.26
CA VAL A 186 22.60 9.16 -21.36
C VAL A 186 23.24 9.10 -19.97
N GLU A 187 24.48 8.64 -19.89
CA GLU A 187 25.23 8.71 -18.64
C GLU A 187 25.27 10.17 -18.18
N ALA A 188 24.99 10.40 -16.90
CA ALA A 188 25.01 11.75 -16.36
C ALA A 188 26.43 12.32 -16.54
N ASP A 189 26.52 13.51 -17.13
CA ASP A 189 27.79 14.22 -17.19
C ASP A 189 28.17 14.65 -15.76
N LEU A 190 29.22 14.01 -15.22
CA LEU A 190 29.73 14.28 -13.87
C LEU A 190 30.81 15.37 -13.87
N SER A 191 31.13 15.98 -15.02
CA SER A 191 32.24 16.94 -15.16
C SER A 191 32.08 18.18 -14.28
N ASN A 192 30.84 18.54 -13.90
CA ASN A 192 30.51 19.70 -13.07
C ASN A 192 30.26 19.38 -11.59
N ILE A 193 30.43 18.12 -11.16
CA ILE A 193 30.32 17.72 -9.75
C ILE A 193 31.75 17.55 -9.20
N PRO A 194 32.38 18.63 -8.70
CA PRO A 194 33.64 18.49 -7.98
C PRO A 194 33.43 17.58 -6.77
N GLY A 195 34.44 16.76 -6.44
CA GLY A 195 34.37 15.73 -5.41
C GLY A 195 33.56 16.15 -4.18
N ALA A 196 32.58 15.32 -3.81
CA ALA A 196 31.61 15.65 -2.78
C ALA A 196 32.31 15.89 -1.43
N HIS A 197 32.33 17.13 -0.96
CA HIS A 197 32.76 17.47 0.38
C HIS A 197 31.61 17.16 1.35
N ILE A 198 31.63 15.97 1.94
CA ILE A 198 30.68 15.60 3.01
C ILE A 198 31.06 16.40 4.26
N PRO A 199 30.24 17.35 4.74
CA PRO A 199 30.56 18.08 5.95
C PRO A 199 30.57 17.10 7.14
N GLN A 200 31.38 17.41 8.16
CA GLN A 200 31.37 16.64 9.39
C GLN A 200 29.97 16.70 10.05
N PRO A 201 29.50 15.60 10.66
CA PRO A 201 28.23 15.58 11.37
C PRO A 201 28.20 16.70 12.41
N ARG A 202 27.16 17.54 12.39
CA ARG A 202 26.95 18.51 13.45
C ARG A 202 26.50 17.76 14.70
N GLU A 203 27.27 17.89 15.78
CA GLU A 203 26.77 17.57 17.11
C GLU A 203 25.66 18.57 17.44
N ALA A 204 24.44 18.08 17.54
CA ALA A 204 23.30 18.90 17.90
C ALA A 204 22.65 18.28 19.12
N SER A 205 22.63 19.03 20.22
CA SER A 205 21.93 18.69 21.46
C SER A 205 20.44 18.96 21.26
N TRP A 206 19.74 18.04 20.60
CA TRP A 206 18.29 18.10 20.50
C TRP A 206 17.70 17.47 21.76
N HIS A 207 17.08 18.28 22.61
CA HIS A 207 16.15 17.78 23.61
C HIS A 207 14.76 17.72 22.99
N VAL A 208 14.15 16.54 22.98
CA VAL A 208 12.79 16.34 22.45
C VAL A 208 11.80 16.39 23.60
N ASP A 209 10.92 17.39 23.62
CA ASP A 209 9.89 17.50 24.66
C ASP A 209 8.68 16.59 24.37
N ALA A 210 8.04 16.07 25.41
CA ALA A 210 6.81 15.29 25.31
C ALA A 210 5.71 16.04 24.56
N LYS A 211 5.62 17.38 24.74
CA LYS A 211 4.68 18.23 24.00
C LYS A 211 4.96 18.27 22.51
N GLU A 212 6.23 18.20 22.10
CA GLU A 212 6.61 18.17 20.70
C GLU A 212 6.18 16.85 20.06
N ILE A 213 6.45 15.72 20.74
CA ILE A 213 6.00 14.39 20.30
C ILE A 213 4.47 14.35 20.19
N GLU A 214 3.75 14.84 21.19
CA GLU A 214 2.28 14.89 21.15
C GLU A 214 1.79 15.75 19.98
N GLY A 215 2.43 16.90 19.75
CA GLY A 215 2.15 17.80 18.64
C GLY A 215 2.39 17.16 17.26
N VAL A 216 3.45 16.38 17.13
CA VAL A 216 3.75 15.60 15.91
C VAL A 216 2.68 14.55 15.68
N ILE A 217 2.36 13.74 16.68
CA ILE A 217 1.32 12.69 16.59
C ILE A 217 -0.04 13.30 16.20
N LYS A 218 -0.42 14.44 16.78
CA LYS A 218 -1.67 15.15 16.43
C LYS A 218 -1.73 15.53 14.96
N LYS A 219 -0.61 15.98 14.37
CA LYS A 219 -0.50 16.41 12.97
C LYS A 219 -0.47 15.24 11.98
N LEU A 220 -0.21 14.01 12.41
CA LEU A 220 -0.18 12.85 11.53
C LEU A 220 -1.52 12.65 10.81
N LYS A 221 -1.45 12.33 9.51
CA LYS A 221 -2.61 11.90 8.72
C LYS A 221 -2.92 10.44 9.08
N GLY A 222 -4.08 10.19 9.71
CA GLY A 222 -4.43 8.90 10.30
C GLY A 222 -4.56 7.73 9.30
N ASN A 223 -4.99 8.01 8.07
CA ASN A 223 -5.24 6.99 7.03
C ASN A 223 -4.08 6.85 6.02
N LYS A 224 -2.85 7.18 6.43
CA LYS A 224 -1.65 6.92 5.61
C LYS A 224 -1.27 5.44 5.66
N ALA A 225 -0.50 5.00 4.67
CA ALA A 225 0.00 3.64 4.63
C ALA A 225 0.90 3.41 5.86
N PRO A 226 0.74 2.28 6.57
CA PRO A 226 1.60 1.95 7.71
C PRO A 226 3.01 1.60 7.23
N GLY A 227 3.97 1.69 8.16
CA GLY A 227 5.36 1.35 7.92
C GLY A 227 5.63 -0.16 7.89
N PRO A 228 6.90 -0.58 8.00
CA PRO A 228 7.30 -1.98 8.13
C PRO A 228 6.63 -2.69 9.32
N ASP A 229 6.43 -1.95 10.42
CA ASP A 229 5.73 -2.34 11.66
C ASP A 229 4.22 -2.64 11.48
N LYS A 230 3.64 -2.26 10.33
CA LYS A 230 2.21 -2.39 10.01
C LYS A 230 1.27 -1.64 10.97
N ILE A 231 1.80 -0.76 11.82
CA ILE A 231 1.01 0.08 12.74
C ILE A 231 0.60 1.36 12.00
N PRO A 232 -0.69 1.65 11.82
CA PRO A 232 -1.13 2.85 11.15
C PRO A 232 -1.11 4.05 12.09
N ASN A 233 -0.94 5.24 11.53
CA ASN A 233 -1.00 6.51 12.26
C ASN A 233 -2.30 6.69 13.07
N CYS A 234 -3.42 6.12 12.65
CA CYS A 234 -4.67 6.21 13.43
C CYS A 234 -4.56 5.54 14.81
N TYR A 235 -3.72 4.51 14.96
CA TYR A 235 -3.43 3.88 16.25
C TYR A 235 -2.66 4.84 17.17
N LEU A 236 -1.54 5.39 16.67
CA LEU A 236 -0.73 6.36 17.41
C LEU A 236 -1.57 7.56 17.88
N LYS A 237 -2.50 8.02 17.03
CA LYS A 237 -3.42 9.12 17.39
C LYS A 237 -4.44 8.75 18.46
N ALA A 238 -4.94 7.52 18.44
CA ALA A 238 -5.91 7.06 19.42
C ALA A 238 -5.25 6.83 20.79
N CYS A 239 -4.02 6.30 20.81
CA CYS A 239 -3.27 5.99 22.02
C CYS A 239 -2.22 7.05 22.37
N ARG A 240 -2.37 8.28 21.85
CA ARG A 240 -1.32 9.33 21.94
C ARG A 240 -0.93 9.63 23.39
N ASP A 241 -1.91 9.65 24.29
CA ASP A 241 -1.74 10.07 25.68
C ASP A 241 -0.95 9.00 26.47
N LEU A 242 -1.04 7.74 26.03
CA LEU A 242 -0.32 6.59 26.62
C LEU A 242 1.08 6.40 26.03
N ILE A 243 1.25 6.64 24.73
CA ILE A 243 2.51 6.37 24.03
C ILE A 243 3.51 7.52 24.19
N THR A 244 3.04 8.76 24.29
CA THR A 244 3.91 9.95 24.38
C THR A 244 4.88 9.91 25.58
N PRO A 245 4.44 9.54 26.80
CA PRO A 245 5.34 9.45 27.97
C PRO A 245 6.45 8.41 27.81
N VAL A 246 6.23 7.35 27.02
CA VAL A 246 7.22 6.30 26.77
C VAL A 246 8.17 6.67 25.65
N LEU A 247 7.70 7.39 24.63
CA LEU A 247 8.55 7.85 23.53
C LEU A 247 9.47 9.01 23.93
N ALA A 248 9.05 9.92 24.81
CA ALA A 248 9.85 11.09 25.14
C ALA A 248 11.24 10.75 25.69
N PRO A 249 11.39 9.83 26.67
CA PRO A 249 12.70 9.41 27.16
C PRO A 249 13.57 8.74 26.09
N ILE A 250 12.98 8.00 25.15
CA ILE A 250 13.71 7.30 24.07
C ILE A 250 14.41 8.28 23.13
N PHE A 251 13.83 9.48 22.95
CA PHE A 251 14.35 10.52 22.06
C PHE A 251 15.12 11.65 22.78
N THR A 252 15.35 11.52 24.09
CA THR A 252 16.04 12.53 24.91
C THR A 252 17.47 12.10 25.20
#